data_AF-I5C083-F1
#
_entry.id   AF-I5C083-F1
#
_cell.length_a   1.000
_cell.length_b   1.000
_cell.length_c   1.000
_cell.angle_alpha   90.00
_cell.angle_beta   90.00
_cell.angle_gamma   90.00
#
_symmetry.space_group_name_H-M   'P 1'
#
loop_
_entity.id
_entity.type
_entity.pdbx_description
1 polymer ?
#
loop_
_entity_poly.entity_id
_entity_poly.type
_entity_poly.pdbx_seq_one_letter_code
_entity_poly.pdbx_strand_id
1 'polypeptide(L)' 'MQLSVGNWLNDASKTQPDFVRELCAEWLEKSPVPATRFICQKALRTVGEGGMR' A
#
# COMPACT_ATOMS: atom_id res chain seq x y z
N MET A 1 -3.31 -4.75 -18.66
CA MET A 1 -2.07 -4.72 -17.84
C MET A 1 -2.26 -3.67 -16.75
N GLN A 2 -2.87 -4.00 -15.60
CA GLN A 2 -3.35 -2.99 -14.63
C GLN A 2 -3.42 -3.51 -13.17
N LEU A 3 -2.63 -4.54 -12.80
CA LEU A 3 -2.59 -5.07 -11.42
C LEU A 3 -1.17 -5.21 -10.85
N SER A 4 -0.13 -4.76 -11.56
CA SER A 4 1.26 -5.04 -11.18
C SER A 4 1.74 -4.22 -9.97
N VAL A 5 1.39 -2.93 -9.90
CA VAL A 5 1.91 -2.04 -8.83
C VAL A 5 1.40 -2.45 -7.45
N GLY A 6 0.11 -2.77 -7.31
CA GLY A 6 -0.45 -3.25 -6.05
C GLY A 6 0.08 -4.63 -5.66
N ASN A 7 0.41 -5.50 -6.63
CA ASN A 7 0.99 -6.80 -6.35
C ASN A 7 2.47 -6.71 -5.95
N TRP A 8 3.24 -5.85 -6.61
CA TRP A 8 4.62 -5.56 -6.26
C TRP A 8 4.71 -4.96 -4.85
N LEU A 9 3.86 -3.98 -4.53
CA LEU A 9 3.79 -3.40 -3.19
C LEU A 9 3.38 -4.42 -2.14
N ASN A 10 2.46 -5.35 -2.45
CA ASN A 10 2.09 -6.42 -1.54
C ASN A 10 3.22 -7.43 -1.31
N ASP A 11 4.14 -7.59 -2.26
CA ASP A 11 5.30 -8.46 -2.06
C ASP A 11 6.39 -7.74 -1.26
N ALA A 12 6.66 -6.47 -1.59
CA ALA A 12 7.54 -5.61 -0.82
C ALA A 12 7.10 -5.47 0.65
N SER A 13 5.79 -5.47 0.91
CA SER A 13 5.25 -5.32 2.26
C SER A 13 5.51 -6.55 3.16
N LYS A 14 5.86 -7.71 2.58
CA LYS A 14 6.27 -8.90 3.36
C LYS A 14 7.67 -8.76 3.95
N THR A 15 8.55 -8.01 3.30
CA THR A 15 9.94 -7.82 3.73
C THR A 15 10.17 -6.45 4.37
N GLN A 16 9.40 -5.44 3.94
CA GLN A 16 9.49 -4.05 4.40
C GLN A 16 8.08 -3.47 4.60
N PRO A 17 7.35 -3.91 5.64
CA PRO A 17 5.97 -3.48 5.88
C PRO A 17 5.87 -1.98 6.16
N ASP A 18 6.77 -1.40 6.96
CA ASP A 18 6.74 0.02 7.33
C ASP A 18 6.92 0.93 6.13
N PHE A 19 7.88 0.63 5.25
CA PHE A 19 8.07 1.36 3.99
C PHE A 19 6.80 1.42 3.14
N VAL A 20 6.08 0.29 2.99
CA VAL A 20 4.86 0.25 2.19
C VAL A 20 3.71 1.01 2.86
N ARG A 21 3.65 1.04 4.20
CA ARG A 21 2.68 1.84 4.96
C ARG A 21 2.91 3.33 4.75
N GLU A 22 4.15 3.80 4.92
CA GLU A 22 4.52 5.20 4.74
C GLU A 22 4.26 5.67 3.29
N LEU A 23 4.63 4.85 2.31
CA LEU A 23 4.37 5.15 0.90
C LEU A 23 2.88 5.24 0.59
N CYS A 24 2.07 4.32 1.12
CA CYS A 24 0.61 4.38 0.96
C CYS A 24 0.02 5.61 1.64
N ALA A 25 0.51 5.97 2.84
CA ALA A 25 0.07 7.18 3.54
C ALA A 25 0.39 8.44 2.73
N GLU A 26 1.60 8.56 2.19
CA GLU A 26 2.01 9.69 1.36
C GLU A 26 1.14 9.82 0.10
N TRP A 27 0.85 8.71 -0.57
CA TRP A 27 0.03 8.72 -1.77
C TRP A 27 -1.43 9.11 -1.48
N LEU A 28 -1.97 8.64 -0.36
CA LEU A 28 -3.31 9.01 0.09
C LEU A 28 -3.39 10.49 0.50
N GLU A 29 -2.33 11.06 1.03
CA GLU A 29 -2.25 12.50 1.33
C GLU A 29 -2.19 13.33 0.04
N LYS A 30 -1.31 12.96 -0.90
CA LYS A 30 -1.10 13.72 -2.14
C LYS A 30 -2.23 13.55 -3.17
N SER A 31 -2.83 12.36 -3.27
CA SER A 31 -3.85 12.06 -4.28
C SER A 31 -4.83 10.97 -3.82
N PRO A 32 -5.84 11.34 -3.00
CA PRO A 32 -6.83 10.43 -2.41
C PRO A 32 -7.90 9.92 -3.40
N VAL A 33 -7.55 9.77 -4.68
CA VAL A 33 -8.47 9.29 -5.73
C VAL A 33 -8.76 7.78 -5.58
N PRO A 34 -9.88 7.27 -6.13
CA PRO A 34 -10.27 5.86 -5.98
C PRO A 34 -9.21 4.86 -6.43
N ALA A 35 -8.45 5.17 -7.49
CA ALA A 35 -7.37 4.33 -7.99
C ALA A 35 -6.24 4.17 -6.96
N THR A 36 -5.80 5.27 -6.34
CA THR A 36 -4.77 5.26 -5.29
C THR A 36 -5.23 4.42 -4.10
N ARG A 37 -6.47 4.62 -3.64
CA ARG A 37 -7.05 3.83 -2.54
C ARG A 37 -7.07 2.34 -2.86
N PHE A 38 -7.44 1.98 -4.08
CA PHE A 38 -7.44 0.58 -4.52
C PHE A 38 -6.03 -0.03 -4.54
N ILE A 39 -5.02 0.72 -5.00
CA ILE A 39 -3.63 0.28 -4.99
C ILE A 39 -3.13 0.09 -3.55
N CYS A 40 -3.34 1.06 -2.66
CA CYS A 40 -2.94 0.97 -1.26
C CYS A 40 -3.63 -0.19 -0.53
N GLN A 41 -4.93 -0.42 -0.79
CA GLN A 41 -5.67 -1.54 -0.21
C GLN A 41 -5.11 -2.89 -0.68
N LYS A 42 -4.69 -3.01 -1.96
CA LYS A 42 -4.00 -4.21 -2.44
C LYS A 42 -2.60 -4.37 -1.83
N ALA A 43 -1.83 -3.29 -1.75
CA ALA A 43 -0.47 -3.27 -1.22
C ALA A 43 -0.39 -3.73 0.25
N LEU A 44 -1.39 -3.35 1.04
CA LEU A 44 -1.46 -3.63 2.47
C LEU A 44 -2.32 -4.87 2.79
N ARG A 45 -2.75 -5.65 1.78
CA ARG A 45 -3.68 -6.77 1.98
C ARG A 45 -3.14 -7.84 2.94
N THR A 46 -1.83 -8.11 2.93
CA THR A 46 -1.21 -9.12 3.80
C THR A 46 -0.57 -8.55 5.06
N VAL A 47 -0.37 -7.23 5.12
CA VAL A 47 0.18 -6.56 6.31
C VAL A 47 -1.01 -6.07 7.12
N GLY A 48 -1.55 -6.96 7.96
CA GLY A 48 -2.56 -6.58 8.95
C GLY A 48 -2.12 -5.39 9.80
N GLU A 49 -3.09 -4.69 10.38
CA GLU A 49 -3.01 -3.41 11.10
C GLU A 49 -2.09 -3.38 12.35
N GLY A 50 -0.85 -3.87 12.27
CA GLY A 50 0.10 -3.95 13.37
C GLY A 50 1.03 -2.75 13.53
N GLY A 51 0.61 -1.54 13.20
CA GLY A 51 1.52 -0.39 13.19
C GLY A 51 0.84 0.90 12.75
N MET A 52 -0.15 1.33 13.51
CA MET A 52 -0.54 2.73 13.58
C MET A 52 -0.86 3.01 15.04
N ARG A 53 0.19 3.17 15.84
CA ARG A 53 0.15 3.75 17.18
C ARG A 53 1.01 5.00 17.15
#